data_AF-A0A0N0PA02-F1
#
_entry.id   AF-A0A0N0PA02-F1
#
_cell.length_a   1.000
_cell.length_b   1.000
_cell.length_c   1.000
_cell.angle_alpha   90.00
_cell.angle_beta   90.00
_cell.angle_gamma   90.00
#
_symmetry.space_group_name_H-M   'P 1'
#
loop_
_entity.id
_entity.type
_entity.pdbx_description
1 polymer ?
#
loop_
_entity_poly.entity_id
_entity_poly.type
_entity_poly.pdbx_seq_one_letter_code
_entity_poly.pdbx_strand_id
1 'polypeptide(L)'
;MLEKGCIFDIIPWRWSRRLLYWRLARLLRQNAQERRVQAAVQPATHMDQGAAAATLRRWFTEDQGETQSHQWEHDNEAVCKWLETQAGAEDSLLERNLRAIKQDAVLQACNTLVMVRTSAHPHA
;
A
#
# COMPACT_ATOMS: atom_id res chain seq x y z
N MET A 1 -4.94 2.90 -30.41
CA MET A 1 -5.60 2.58 -29.12
C MET A 1 -4.66 2.87 -27.96
N LEU A 2 -3.43 2.36 -27.99
CA LEU A 2 -2.39 2.66 -26.99
C LEU A 2 -2.05 4.16 -26.94
N GLU A 3 -1.68 4.76 -28.07
CA GLU A 3 -1.40 6.22 -28.19
C GLU A 3 -2.56 7.13 -27.76
N LYS A 4 -3.78 6.59 -27.73
CA LYS A 4 -4.99 7.31 -27.29
C LYS A 4 -5.30 7.09 -25.79
N GLY A 5 -4.46 6.33 -25.07
CA GLY A 5 -4.64 5.99 -23.66
C GLY A 5 -5.80 5.03 -23.38
N CYS A 6 -6.39 4.40 -24.41
CA CYS A 6 -7.55 3.51 -24.20
C CYS A 6 -7.15 2.14 -23.62
N ILE A 7 -5.89 1.75 -23.79
CA ILE A 7 -5.31 0.49 -23.30
C ILE A 7 -3.95 0.79 -22.68
N PHE A 8 -3.52 -0.07 -21.75
CA PHE A 8 -2.24 0.12 -21.06
C PHE A 8 -1.03 -0.36 -21.87
N ASP A 9 -1.17 -1.44 -22.66
CA ASP A 9 -0.07 -2.01 -23.44
C ASP A 9 -0.57 -2.92 -24.57
N ILE A 10 0.28 -3.19 -25.57
CA ILE A 10 0.03 -4.12 -26.67
C ILE A 10 0.72 -5.45 -26.37
N ILE A 11 -0.08 -6.50 -26.15
CA ILE A 11 0.43 -7.80 -25.69
C ILE A 11 0.55 -8.78 -26.86
N PRO A 12 1.74 -9.33 -27.16
CA PRO A 12 1.89 -10.38 -28.17
C PRO A 12 1.29 -11.70 -27.69
N TRP A 13 0.48 -12.34 -28.54
CA TRP A 13 -0.29 -13.54 -28.18
C TRP A 13 0.57 -14.69 -27.61
N ARG A 14 1.75 -14.92 -28.19
CA ARG A 14 2.68 -15.97 -27.75
C ARG A 14 3.08 -15.86 -26.27
N TRP A 15 3.11 -14.65 -25.72
CA TRP A 15 3.54 -14.38 -24.34
C TRP A 15 2.37 -13.93 -23.44
N SER A 16 1.16 -13.86 -23.99
CA SER A 16 -0.02 -13.29 -23.31
C SER A 16 -0.31 -14.00 -22.00
N ARG A 17 -0.25 -15.33 -21.97
CA ARG A 17 -0.50 -16.14 -20.77
C ARG A 17 0.42 -15.74 -19.61
N ARG A 18 1.73 -15.63 -19.86
CA ARG A 18 2.71 -15.26 -18.82
C ARG A 18 2.51 -13.82 -18.35
N LEU A 19 2.32 -12.89 -19.29
CA LEU A 19 2.17 -11.47 -18.98
C LEU A 19 0.89 -11.19 -18.18
N LEU A 20 -0.24 -11.77 -18.61
CA LEU A 20 -1.53 -11.62 -17.93
C LEU A 20 -1.57 -12.33 -16.59
N TYR A 21 -0.91 -13.49 -16.47
CA TYR A 21 -0.79 -14.21 -15.20
C TYR A 21 -0.15 -13.32 -14.11
N TRP A 22 1.03 -12.77 -14.38
CA TRP A 22 1.73 -11.93 -13.41
C TRP A 22 1.01 -10.62 -13.15
N ARG A 23 0.38 -10.03 -14.17
CA ARG A 23 -0.42 -8.81 -14.00
C ARG A 23 -1.62 -9.05 -13.08
N LEU A 24 -2.36 -10.13 -13.28
CA LEU A 24 -3.50 -10.47 -12.42
C LEU A 24 -3.04 -10.85 -11.01
N ALA A 25 -1.99 -11.65 -10.90
CA ALA A 25 -1.39 -12.05 -9.63
C ALA A 25 -0.98 -10.82 -8.80
N ARG A 26 -0.39 -9.81 -9.44
CA ARG A 26 0.00 -8.55 -8.81
C ARG A 26 -1.22 -7.79 -8.34
N LEU A 27 -2.22 -7.58 -9.21
CA LEU A 27 -3.41 -6.79 -8.89
C LEU A 27 -4.14 -7.35 -7.66
N LEU A 28 -4.30 -8.67 -7.57
CA LEU A 28 -4.96 -9.31 -6.43
C LEU A 28 -4.18 -9.12 -5.13
N ARG A 29 -2.86 -9.35 -5.15
CA ARG A 29 -2.00 -9.21 -3.97
C ARG A 29 -1.89 -7.76 -3.53
N GLN A 30 -1.69 -6.85 -4.47
CA GLN A 30 -1.61 -5.43 -4.21
C GLN A 30 -2.93 -4.93 -3.61
N ASN A 31 -4.08 -5.27 -4.19
CA ASN A 31 -5.37 -4.87 -3.64
C ASN A 31 -5.60 -5.42 -2.22
N ALA A 32 -5.17 -6.65 -1.93
CA ALA A 32 -5.25 -7.20 -0.58
C ALA A 32 -4.41 -6.39 0.43
N GLN A 33 -3.18 -5.99 0.06
CA GLN A 33 -2.35 -5.15 0.94
C GLN A 33 -2.87 -3.71 1.04
N GLU A 34 -3.38 -3.12 -0.04
CA GLU A 34 -4.01 -1.78 -0.02
C GLU A 34 -5.16 -1.74 0.98
N ARG A 35 -6.03 -2.77 0.99
CA ARG A 35 -7.12 -2.89 1.97
C ARG A 35 -6.60 -3.01 3.41
N ARG A 36 -5.49 -3.73 3.63
CA ARG A 36 -4.85 -3.81 4.97
C ARG A 36 -4.36 -2.45 5.43
N VAL A 37 -3.75 -1.66 4.54
CA VAL A 37 -3.31 -0.28 4.82
C VAL A 37 -4.50 0.61 5.14
N GLN A 38 -5.55 0.58 4.32
CA GLN A 38 -6.78 1.36 4.56
C GLN A 38 -7.41 1.02 5.91
N ALA A 39 -7.51 -0.27 6.23
CA ALA A 39 -8.06 -0.73 7.50
C ALA A 39 -7.19 -0.34 8.72
N ALA A 40 -5.88 -0.19 8.55
CA ALA A 40 -4.98 0.25 9.61
C ALA A 40 -5.11 1.75 9.93
N VAL A 41 -5.56 2.56 8.96
CA VAL A 41 -5.72 4.01 9.10
C VAL A 41 -7.08 4.39 9.68
N GLN A 42 -8.11 3.55 9.49
CA GLN A 42 -9.41 3.72 10.14
C GLN A 42 -9.29 3.42 11.64
N PRO A 43 -9.76 4.31 12.55
CA PRO A 43 -10.91 5.22 12.38
C PRO A 43 -10.58 6.71 12.12
N ALA A 44 -9.32 7.11 11.95
CA ALA A 44 -8.94 8.53 11.93
C ALA A 44 -9.30 9.24 10.61
N THR A 45 -9.22 8.58 9.45
CA THR A 45 -9.51 9.17 8.14
C THR A 45 -9.83 8.07 7.12
N HIS A 46 -10.76 8.31 6.19
CA HIS A 46 -11.00 7.41 5.07
C HIS A 46 -9.86 7.58 4.04
N MET A 47 -8.90 6.65 4.05
CA MET A 47 -7.80 6.62 3.08
C MET A 47 -8.31 6.18 1.70
N ASP A 48 -8.10 7.01 0.67
CA ASP A 48 -8.41 6.64 -0.71
C ASP A 48 -7.51 5.51 -1.22
N GLN A 49 -7.99 4.75 -2.21
CA GLN A 49 -7.23 3.64 -2.79
C GLN A 49 -5.96 4.12 -3.48
N GLY A 50 -5.99 5.28 -4.15
CA GLY A 50 -4.80 5.86 -4.79
C GLY A 50 -3.70 6.21 -3.78
N ALA A 51 -4.09 6.72 -2.62
CA ALA A 51 -3.16 7.02 -1.53
C ALA A 51 -2.54 5.73 -0.95
N ALA A 52 -3.34 4.68 -0.72
CA ALA A 52 -2.84 3.39 -0.26
C ALA A 52 -1.84 2.76 -1.26
N ALA A 53 -2.14 2.85 -2.57
CA ALA A 53 -1.25 2.38 -3.63
C ALA A 53 0.09 3.15 -3.64
N ALA A 54 0.05 4.47 -3.44
CA ALA A 54 1.25 5.31 -3.35
C ALA A 54 2.10 4.97 -2.12
N THR A 55 1.46 4.68 -0.97
CA THR A 55 2.15 4.22 0.23
C THR A 55 2.86 2.89 0.01
N LEU A 56 2.20 1.92 -0.63
CA LEU A 56 2.84 0.63 -0.96
C LEU A 56 4.02 0.80 -1.90
N ARG A 57 3.92 1.66 -2.91
CA ARG A 57 5.03 1.99 -3.81
C ARG A 57 6.22 2.54 -3.01
N ARG A 58 5.97 3.45 -2.07
CA ARG A 58 7.01 4.01 -1.20
C ARG A 58 7.71 2.93 -0.38
N TRP A 59 6.95 2.04 0.26
CA TRP A 59 7.52 0.95 1.07
C TRP A 59 8.32 -0.05 0.23
N PHE A 60 7.89 -0.31 -1.01
CA PHE A 60 8.66 -1.13 -1.94
C PHE A 60 10.02 -0.50 -2.25
N THR A 61 10.04 0.79 -2.59
CA THR A 61 11.29 1.52 -2.87
C THR A 61 12.20 1.58 -1.64
N GLU A 62 11.62 1.70 -0.44
CA GLU A 62 12.37 1.72 0.82
C GLU A 62 13.05 0.38 1.12
N ASP A 63 12.37 -0.74 0.85
CA ASP A 63 12.89 -2.09 1.09
C ASP A 63 13.89 -2.56 0.03
N GLN A 64 13.61 -2.30 -1.26
CA GLN A 64 14.44 -2.76 -2.38
C GLN A 64 15.53 -1.76 -2.79
N GLY A 65 15.42 -0.51 -2.33
CA GLY A 65 16.31 0.60 -2.68
C GLY A 65 15.89 1.38 -3.93
N GLU A 66 16.31 2.64 -4.00
CA GLU A 66 15.97 3.58 -5.08
C GLU A 66 16.38 3.08 -6.47
N THR A 67 17.49 2.34 -6.56
CA THR A 67 17.97 1.75 -7.82
C THR A 67 17.02 0.71 -8.41
N GLN A 68 16.20 0.08 -7.57
CA GLN A 68 15.23 -0.93 -8.00
C GLN A 68 13.80 -0.38 -8.12
N SER A 69 13.57 0.91 -7.87
CA SER A 69 12.23 1.53 -7.91
C SER A 69 11.52 1.32 -9.26
N HIS A 70 12.28 1.28 -10.37
CA HIS A 70 11.77 0.99 -11.71
C HIS A 70 11.06 -0.37 -11.85
N GLN A 71 11.40 -1.36 -11.01
CA GLN A 71 10.80 -2.70 -11.05
C GLN A 71 9.33 -2.63 -10.66
N TRP A 72 8.95 -1.64 -9.84
CA TRP A 72 7.55 -1.44 -9.50
C TRP A 72 6.68 -1.20 -10.74
N GLU A 73 7.18 -0.53 -11.76
CA GLU A 73 6.39 -0.23 -12.97
C GLU A 73 6.57 -1.31 -14.04
N HIS A 74 7.79 -1.82 -14.20
CA HIS A 74 8.15 -2.68 -15.33
C HIS A 74 8.13 -4.18 -15.03
N ASP A 75 8.24 -4.60 -13.77
CA ASP A 75 8.34 -6.01 -13.41
C ASP A 75 7.23 -6.44 -12.42
N ASN A 76 6.15 -6.97 -13.00
CA ASN A 76 5.04 -7.51 -12.20
C ASN A 76 5.42 -8.75 -11.39
N GLU A 77 6.39 -9.53 -11.86
CA GLU A 77 6.83 -10.76 -11.22
C GLU A 77 7.65 -10.43 -9.96
N ALA A 78 8.59 -9.48 -10.06
CA ALA A 78 9.36 -8.99 -8.91
C ALA A 78 8.45 -8.41 -7.81
N VAL A 79 7.47 -7.58 -8.18
CA VAL A 79 6.50 -7.01 -7.23
C VAL A 79 5.66 -8.10 -6.57
N CYS A 80 5.20 -9.12 -7.32
CA CYS A 80 4.46 -10.24 -6.74
C CYS A 80 5.29 -10.99 -5.70
N LYS A 81 6.53 -11.34 -6.04
CA LYS A 81 7.43 -12.06 -5.14
C LYS A 81 7.71 -11.26 -3.87
N TRP A 82 7.94 -9.95 -4.01
CA TRP A 82 8.10 -9.08 -2.86
C TRP A 82 6.86 -9.07 -1.97
N LEU A 83 5.66 -8.89 -2.55
CA LEU A 83 4.40 -8.92 -1.79
C LEU A 83 4.17 -10.26 -1.06
N GLU A 84 4.59 -11.38 -1.65
CA GLU A 84 4.53 -12.71 -1.02
C GLU A 84 5.50 -12.82 0.15
N THR A 85 6.76 -12.39 -0.02
CA THR A 85 7.76 -12.38 1.05
C THR A 85 7.28 -11.53 2.23
N GLN A 86 6.73 -10.35 1.96
CA GLN A 86 6.21 -9.46 3.02
C GLN A 86 4.98 -10.05 3.73
N ALA A 87 4.17 -10.86 3.05
CA ALA A 87 3.03 -11.53 3.66
C ALA A 87 3.42 -12.76 4.50
N GLY A 88 4.54 -13.42 4.17
CA GLY A 88 5.02 -14.61 4.88
C GLY A 88 5.95 -14.32 6.05
N ALA A 89 6.61 -13.15 6.09
CA ALA A 89 7.52 -12.78 7.17
C ALA A 89 6.81 -12.01 8.30
N GLU A 90 6.87 -12.53 9.53
CA GLU A 90 6.29 -11.88 10.74
C GLU A 90 6.99 -10.56 11.14
N ASP A 91 8.17 -10.30 10.58
CA ASP A 91 9.00 -9.12 10.86
C ASP A 91 9.18 -8.23 9.62
N SER A 92 8.24 -8.35 8.67
CA SER A 92 8.28 -7.63 7.41
C SER A 92 8.17 -6.12 7.60
N LEU A 93 8.81 -5.36 6.69
CA LEU A 93 8.74 -3.90 6.68
C LEU A 93 7.28 -3.43 6.60
N LEU A 94 6.47 -4.13 5.80
CA LEU A 94 5.04 -3.86 5.68
C LEU A 94 4.29 -4.07 7.00
N GLU A 95 4.54 -5.14 7.74
CA GLU A 95 3.91 -5.35 9.04
C GLU A 95 4.36 -4.34 10.10
N ARG A 96 5.65 -4.00 10.14
CA ARG A 96 6.17 -2.98 11.06
C ARG A 96 5.51 -1.63 10.79
N ASN A 97 5.38 -1.24 9.52
CA ASN A 97 4.71 -0.01 9.13
C ASN A 97 3.22 -0.03 9.45
N LEU A 98 2.52 -1.16 9.23
CA LEU A 98 1.12 -1.29 9.63
C LEU A 98 0.93 -1.16 11.15
N ARG A 99 1.82 -1.76 11.97
CA ARG A 99 1.78 -1.63 13.43
C ARG A 99 2.03 -0.18 13.86
N ALA A 100 3.01 0.49 13.26
CA ALA A 100 3.32 1.88 13.54
C ALA A 100 2.12 2.81 13.22
N ILE A 101 1.48 2.63 12.06
CA ILE A 101 0.28 3.39 11.68
C ILE A 101 -0.85 3.20 12.70
N LYS A 102 -1.09 1.97 13.14
CA LYS A 102 -2.13 1.70 14.15
C LYS A 102 -1.82 2.35 15.49
N GLN A 103 -0.56 2.30 15.92
CA GLN A 103 -0.13 2.94 17.16
C GLN A 103 -0.31 4.45 17.10
N ASP A 104 0.09 5.08 15.99
CA ASP A 104 -0.12 6.51 15.78
C ASP A 104 -1.61 6.87 15.77
N ALA A 105 -2.46 6.09 15.08
CA ALA A 105 -3.90 6.31 15.09
C ALA A 105 -4.52 6.27 16.50
N VAL A 106 -4.07 5.35 17.36
CA VAL A 106 -4.50 5.29 18.76
C VAL A 106 -4.01 6.50 19.56
N LEU A 107 -2.75 6.92 19.36
CA LEU A 107 -2.19 8.10 20.01
C LEU A 107 -2.96 9.37 19.62
N GLN A 108 -3.29 9.53 18.34
CA GLN A 108 -4.11 10.64 17.84
C GLN A 108 -5.53 10.62 18.43
N ALA A 109 -6.16 9.44 18.54
CA ALA A 109 -7.45 9.29 19.21
C ALA A 109 -7.39 9.69 20.70
N CYS A 110 -6.35 9.28 21.42
CA CYS A 110 -6.13 9.71 22.81
C CYS A 110 -5.92 11.23 22.91
N ASN A 111 -5.10 11.81 22.04
CA ASN A 111 -4.84 13.26 22.03
C ASN A 111 -6.10 14.07 21.75
N THR A 112 -6.93 13.65 20.78
CA THR A 112 -8.20 14.34 20.49
C THR A 112 -9.16 14.26 21.68
N LEU A 113 -9.27 13.10 22.35
CA LEU A 113 -10.09 12.96 23.56
C LEU A 113 -9.60 13.84 24.71
N VAL A 114 -8.29 13.93 24.93
CA VAL A 114 -7.69 14.80 25.95
C VAL A 114 -7.98 16.27 25.62
N MET A 115 -7.79 16.69 24.37
CA MET A 115 -8.05 18.08 23.92
C MET A 115 -9.52 18.47 24.07
N VAL A 116 -10.46 17.58 23.70
CA VAL A 116 -11.90 17.83 23.92
C VAL A 116 -12.17 17.98 25.42
N ARG A 117 -11.60 17.13 26.27
CA ARG A 117 -11.81 17.20 27.72
C ARG A 117 -11.20 18.46 28.35
N THR A 118 -10.03 18.91 27.93
CA THR A 118 -9.40 20.13 28.46
C THR A 118 -10.11 21.40 27.98
N SER A 119 -10.60 21.43 26.74
CA SER A 119 -11.44 22.53 26.24
C SER A 119 -12.82 22.62 26.93
N ALA A 120 -13.32 21.52 27.48
CA ALA A 120 -14.59 21.45 28.21
C ALA A 120 -14.48 21.84 29.70
N HIS A 121 -13.27 22.14 30.20
CA HIS A 121 -13.05 22.76 31.51
C HIS A 121 -12.30 24.10 31.36
N PRO A 122 -12.90 25.14 30.74
CA PRO A 122 -12.32 26.46 30.78
C PRO A 122 -12.67 27.08 32.15
N HIS A 123 -11.71 27.06 33.08
CA HIS A 123 -11.74 27.76 34.37
C HIS A 123 -12.80 27.33 35.39
N ALA A 124 -12.33 26.62 36.42
CA ALA A 124 -12.75 26.89 37.80
C ALA A 124 -11.70 27.78 38.45
#